data_AF-A0A031FSA3-F1
#
_entry.id   AF-A0A031FSA3-F1
#
_cell.length_a   1.000
_cell.length_b   1.000
_cell.length_c   1.000
_cell.angle_alpha   90.00
_cell.angle_beta   90.00
_cell.angle_gamma   90.00
#
_symmetry.space_group_name_H-M   'P 1'
#
loop_
_entity.id
_entity.type
_entity.pdbx_description
1 polymer ?
#
loop_
_entity_poly.entity_id
_entity_poly.type
_entity_poly.pdbx_seq_one_letter_code
_entity_poly.pdbx_strand_id
1 'polypeptide(L)'
;MLRAEASDELSVIVEERVLQGEDPWAFMEDLPTVDELVVLTLRAENIAADGGQQPNEARNYRVLRQISLDYPPLSAAVWRLLGSEPHRTWDVSVRAS
;
A
#
# COMPACT_ATOMS: atom_id res chain seq x y z
N MET A 1 12.98 9.07 5.04
CA MET A 1 12.59 8.13 6.10
C MET A 1 11.54 7.16 5.57
N LEU A 2 10.30 7.60 5.28
CA LEU A 2 9.22 6.72 4.78
C LEU A 2 9.60 5.77 3.63
N ARG A 3 10.35 6.21 2.61
CA ARG A 3 10.79 5.31 1.52
C ARG A 3 11.76 4.21 1.95
N ALA A 4 12.59 4.48 2.96
CA ALA A 4 13.49 3.46 3.50
C ALA A 4 12.68 2.43 4.28
N GLU A 5 11.78 2.89 5.15
CA GLU A 5 10.87 2.02 5.92
C GLU A 5 10.00 1.16 4.99
N ALA A 6 9.43 1.75 3.93
CA ALA A 6 8.66 1.02 2.93
C ALA A 6 9.51 0.03 2.11
N SER A 7 10.81 0.30 1.92
CA SER A 7 11.72 -0.65 1.28
C SER A 7 12.04 -1.83 2.19
N ASP A 8 12.18 -1.58 3.50
CA ASP A 8 12.40 -2.61 4.50
C ASP A 8 11.14 -3.48 4.64
N GLU A 9 9.96 -2.85 4.72
CA GLU A 9 8.66 -3.54 4.73
C GLU A 9 8.45 -4.41 3.48
N LEU A 10 8.76 -3.90 2.29
CA LEU A 10 8.69 -4.69 1.06
C LEU A 10 9.60 -5.92 1.12
N SER A 11 10.79 -5.78 1.71
CA SER A 11 11.74 -6.89 1.86
C SER A 11 11.18 -7.97 2.80
N VAL A 12 10.52 -7.57 3.90
CA VAL A 12 9.83 -8.49 4.81
C VAL A 12 8.70 -9.22 4.11
N ILE A 13 7.87 -8.53 3.31
CA ILE A 13 6.79 -9.16 2.53
C ILE A 13 7.34 -10.22 1.58
N VAL A 14 8.44 -9.94 0.89
CA VAL A 14 9.09 -10.91 -0.01
C VAL A 14 9.61 -12.11 0.77
N GLU A 15 10.29 -11.88 1.90
CA GLU A 15 10.84 -12.95 2.74
C GLU A 15 9.74 -13.88 3.27
N GLU A 16 8.66 -13.32 3.80
CA GLU A 16 7.52 -14.10 4.31
C GLU A 16 6.92 -15.00 3.23
N ARG A 17 6.66 -14.47 2.02
CA ARG A 17 6.07 -15.27 0.93
C ARG A 17 6.99 -16.39 0.47
N VAL A 18 8.31 -16.15 0.44
CA VAL A 18 9.30 -17.19 0.16
C VAL A 18 9.31 -18.25 1.26
N LEU A 19 9.23 -17.86 2.53
CA LEU A 19 9.15 -18.79 3.67
C LEU A 19 7.86 -19.63 3.64
N GLN A 20 6.76 -19.09 3.12
CA GLN A 20 5.51 -19.82 2.88
C GLN A 20 5.58 -20.76 1.65
N GLY A 21 6.71 -20.79 0.93
CA GLY A 21 6.92 -21.67 -0.22
C GLY A 21 6.32 -21.16 -1.53
N GLU A 22 5.96 -19.88 -1.62
CA GLU A 22 5.55 -19.25 -2.88
C GLU A 22 6.75 -19.10 -3.84
N ASP A 23 6.53 -19.31 -5.14
CA ASP A 23 7.56 -19.04 -6.16
C ASP A 23 7.77 -17.52 -6.32
N PRO A 24 8.98 -16.98 -6.07
CA PRO A 24 9.27 -15.57 -6.26
C PRO A 24 8.81 -15.03 -7.61
N TRP A 25 9.07 -15.76 -8.69
CA TRP A 25 8.73 -15.28 -10.04
C TRP A 25 7.22 -15.17 -10.24
N ALA A 26 6.43 -15.98 -9.53
CA ALA A 26 4.98 -15.96 -9.62
C ALA A 26 4.34 -14.75 -8.92
N PHE A 27 4.95 -14.20 -7.87
CA PHE A 27 4.33 -13.13 -7.07
C PHE A 27 5.01 -11.76 -7.18
N MET A 28 6.21 -11.67 -7.75
CA MET A 28 6.95 -10.40 -7.86
C MET A 28 6.18 -9.33 -8.66
N GLU A 29 5.38 -9.72 -9.67
CA GLU A 29 4.54 -8.81 -10.45
C GLU A 29 3.36 -8.25 -9.64
N ASP A 30 2.95 -8.96 -8.59
CA ASP A 30 1.85 -8.56 -7.73
C ASP A 30 2.29 -7.60 -6.62
N LEU A 31 3.59 -7.41 -6.40
CA LEU A 31 4.07 -6.60 -5.28
C LEU A 31 3.75 -5.11 -5.48
N PRO A 32 3.43 -4.38 -4.39
CA PRO A 32 3.37 -2.92 -4.46
C PRO A 32 4.76 -2.34 -4.69
N THR A 33 4.82 -1.22 -5.39
CA THR A 33 6.04 -0.41 -5.45
C THR A 33 6.30 0.26 -4.10
N VAL A 34 7.55 0.64 -3.83
CA VAL A 34 7.91 1.40 -2.60
C VAL A 34 7.06 2.66 -2.43
N ASP A 35 6.84 3.43 -3.51
CA ASP A 35 5.99 4.63 -3.43
C ASP A 35 4.51 4.29 -3.15
N GLU A 36 4.01 3.14 -3.62
CA GLU A 36 2.66 2.67 -3.29
C GLU A 36 2.57 2.27 -1.81
N LEU A 37 3.57 1.56 -1.27
CA LEU A 37 3.65 1.26 0.17
C LEU A 37 3.66 2.54 1.01
N VAL A 38 4.47 3.54 0.64
CA VAL A 38 4.46 4.84 1.35
C VAL A 38 3.05 5.47 1.36
N VAL A 39 2.33 5.44 0.24
CA VAL A 39 0.95 5.96 0.18
C VAL A 39 0.02 5.17 1.10
N LEU A 40 0.17 3.85 1.16
CA LEU A 40 -0.65 2.98 2.00
C LEU A 40 -0.37 3.21 3.49
N THR A 41 0.89 3.39 3.88
CA THR A 41 1.28 3.76 5.25
C THR A 41 0.65 5.10 5.66
N LEU A 42 0.79 6.14 4.83
CA LEU A 42 0.19 7.46 5.08
C LEU A 42 -1.34 7.40 5.18
N ARG A 43 -1.98 6.56 4.37
CA ARG A 43 -3.41 6.30 4.43
C ARG A 43 -3.79 5.60 5.74
N ALA A 44 -3.04 4.58 6.16
CA ALA A 44 -3.28 3.87 7.41
C ALA A 44 -3.16 4.80 8.62
N GLU A 45 -2.14 5.66 8.66
CA GLU A 45 -1.98 6.69 9.68
C GLU A 45 -3.17 7.65 9.73
N ASN A 46 -3.67 8.08 8.56
CA ASN A 46 -4.85 8.94 8.49
C ASN A 46 -6.13 8.26 9.01
N ILE A 47 -6.29 6.95 8.76
CA ILE A 47 -7.40 6.15 9.30
C ILE A 47 -7.27 5.99 10.82
N ALA A 48 -6.06 5.69 11.31
CA ALA A 48 -5.79 5.54 12.73
C ALA A 48 -6.06 6.84 13.50
N ALA A 49 -5.68 7.98 12.94
CA ALA A 49 -5.95 9.31 13.50
C ALA A 49 -7.46 9.64 13.59
N ASP A 50 -8.30 9.01 12.76
CA ASP A 50 -9.76 9.17 12.75
C ASP A 50 -10.49 8.05 13.53
N GLY A 51 -9.83 7.48 14.54
CA GLY A 51 -10.40 6.45 15.40
C GLY A 51 -10.48 5.06 14.77
N GLY A 52 -9.75 4.79 13.69
CA GLY A 52 -9.63 3.46 13.09
C GLY A 52 -10.87 2.99 12.32
N GLN A 53 -11.85 3.86 12.10
CA GLN A 53 -13.06 3.52 11.37
C GLN A 53 -12.73 3.22 9.90
N GLN A 54 -13.25 2.10 9.39
CA GLN A 54 -13.04 1.73 8.00
C GLN A 54 -13.61 2.82 7.07
N PRO A 55 -12.78 3.45 6.22
CA PRO A 55 -13.26 4.51 5.35
C PRO A 55 -14.23 3.97 4.31
N ASN A 56 -15.33 4.68 4.09
CA ASN A 56 -16.12 4.51 2.88
C ASN A 56 -15.31 4.95 1.64
N GLU A 57 -15.75 4.54 0.46
CA GLU A 57 -15.08 4.82 -0.81
C GLU A 57 -14.82 6.32 -1.03
N ALA A 58 -15.79 7.17 -0.71
CA ALA A 58 -15.65 8.62 -0.84
C ALA A 58 -14.58 9.19 0.11
N ARG A 59 -14.45 8.68 1.34
CA ARG A 59 -13.40 9.06 2.29
C ARG A 59 -12.05 8.57 1.80
N ASN A 60 -11.97 7.32 1.34
CA ASN A 60 -10.76 6.74 0.76
C ASN A 60 -10.20 7.60 -0.38
N TYR A 61 -11.08 7.96 -1.33
CA TYR A 61 -10.73 8.85 -2.44
C TYR A 61 -10.19 10.20 -1.97
N ARG A 62 -10.85 10.83 -0.99
CA ARG A 62 -10.39 12.13 -0.45
C ARG A 62 -9.02 12.03 0.21
N VAL A 63 -8.78 10.99 1.00
CA VAL A 63 -7.49 10.77 1.68
C VAL A 63 -6.37 10.58 0.65
N LEU A 64 -6.57 9.71 -0.33
CA LEU A 64 -5.58 9.46 -1.39
C LEU A 64 -5.30 10.74 -2.21
N ARG A 65 -6.34 11.49 -2.55
CA ARG A 65 -6.17 12.79 -3.24
C ARG A 65 -5.40 13.78 -2.37
N GLN A 66 -5.67 13.85 -1.07
CA GLN A 66 -4.94 14.73 -0.14
C GLN A 66 -3.44 14.35 -0.10
N ILE A 67 -3.12 13.06 -0.01
CA ILE A 67 -1.73 12.56 -0.06
C ILE A 67 -1.02 13.02 -1.34
N SER A 68 -1.68 12.99 -2.51
CA SER A 68 -1.06 13.49 -3.75
C SER A 68 -0.73 14.99 -3.73
N LEU A 69 -1.52 15.79 -3.00
CA LEU A 69 -1.30 17.22 -2.85
C LEU A 69 -0.16 17.52 -1.87
N ASP A 70 -0.13 16.80 -0.74
CA ASP A 70 0.88 16.98 0.31
C ASP A 70 2.23 16.38 -0.08
N TYR A 71 2.22 15.34 -0.93
CA TYR A 71 3.40 14.63 -1.41
C TYR A 71 3.38 14.51 -2.95
N PRO A 72 3.68 15.59 -3.69
CA PRO A 72 3.64 15.57 -5.16
C PRO A 72 4.44 14.43 -5.83
N PRO A 73 5.62 14.01 -5.33
CA PRO A 73 6.35 12.86 -5.87
C PRO A 73 5.59 11.53 -5.82
N LEU A 74 4.58 11.38 -4.95
CA LEU A 74 3.77 10.16 -4.83
C LEU A 74 2.54 10.15 -5.74
N SER A 75 2.29 11.22 -6.51
CA SER A 75 1.08 11.37 -7.31
C SER A 75 0.84 10.18 -8.26
N ALA A 76 1.89 9.67 -8.91
CA ALA A 76 1.77 8.52 -9.81
C ALA A 76 1.31 7.25 -9.06
N ALA A 77 1.85 7.00 -7.86
CA ALA A 77 1.45 5.88 -7.02
C ALA A 77 0.00 6.02 -6.54
N VAL A 78 -0.40 7.22 -6.12
CA VAL A 78 -1.80 7.53 -5.76
C VAL A 78 -2.75 7.21 -6.91
N TRP A 79 -2.44 7.67 -8.13
CA TRP A 79 -3.29 7.42 -9.29
C TRP A 79 -3.36 5.94 -9.67
N ARG A 80 -2.26 5.19 -9.55
CA ARG A 80 -2.28 3.74 -9.73
C ARG A 80 -3.22 3.07 -8.73
N LEU A 81 -3.13 3.43 -7.45
CA LEU A 81 -3.97 2.87 -6.39
C LEU A 81 -5.46 3.20 -6.60
N LEU A 82 -5.79 4.44 -6.98
CA LEU A 82 -7.14 4.86 -7.32
C LEU A 82 -7.72 4.12 -8.54
N GLY A 83 -6.87 3.75 -9.50
CA GLY A 83 -7.25 2.98 -10.68
C GLY A 83 -7.30 1.46 -10.48
N SER A 84 -6.74 0.95 -9.37
CA SER A 84 -6.58 -0.50 -9.15
C SER A 84 -7.45 -1.11 -8.05
N GLU A 85 -8.16 -0.32 -7.23
CA GLU A 85 -9.05 -0.90 -6.20
C GLU A 85 -10.30 -1.54 -6.83
N PRO A 86 -10.63 -2.81 -6.49
CA PRO A 86 -10.08 -3.63 -5.41
C PRO A 86 -9.21 -4.83 -5.85
N HIS A 87 -8.55 -4.79 -7.01
CA HIS A 87 -8.04 -6.00 -7.69
C HIS A 87 -6.57 -6.38 -7.42
N ARG A 88 -5.87 -5.80 -6.44
CA ARG A 88 -4.49 -6.23 -6.18
C ARG A 88 -4.44 -7.32 -5.11
N THR A 89 -3.99 -8.51 -5.54
CA THR A 89 -3.86 -9.74 -4.74
C THR A 89 -3.04 -9.54 -3.45
N TRP A 90 -2.05 -8.63 -3.45
CA TRP A 90 -1.19 -8.41 -2.27
C TRP A 90 -1.92 -7.80 -1.07
N ASP A 91 -2.98 -6.98 -1.24
CA ASP A 91 -3.76 -6.40 -0.13
C ASP A 91 -4.55 -7.50 0.63
N VAL A 92 -4.92 -8.58 -0.06
CA VAL A 92 -5.60 -9.73 0.55
C VAL A 92 -4.63 -10.54 1.42
N SER A 93 -3.38 -10.72 0.98
CA SER A 93 -2.37 -11.46 1.73
C SER A 93 -1.92 -10.75 3.01
N VAL A 94 -1.82 -9.42 3.00
CA VAL A 94 -1.43 -8.62 4.19
C VAL A 94 -2.53 -8.60 5.27
N ARG A 95 -3.81 -8.77 4.91
CA ARG A 95 -4.93 -8.80 5.86
C ARG A 95 -5.19 -10.18 6.49
N ALA A 96 -4.58 -11.24 5.96
CA ALA A 96 -4.82 -12.62 6.38
C ALA A 96 -3.80 -13.15 7.40
N SER A 97 -2.79 -12.34 7.77
CA SER A 97 -1.74 -12.68 8.75
C SER A 97 -1.94 -11.94 10.08
#